data_AF-A0A964C6E2-F1
#
_entry.id   AF-A0A964C6E2-F1
#
_cell.length_a   1.000
_cell.length_b   1.000
_cell.length_c   1.000
_cell.angle_alpha   90.00
_cell.angle_beta   90.00
_cell.angle_gamma   90.00
#
_symmetry.space_group_name_H-M   'P 1'
#
loop_
_entity.id
_entity.type
_entity.pdbx_description
1 polymer ?
#
loop_
_entity_poly.entity_id
_entity_poly.type
_entity_poly.pdbx_seq_one_letter_code
_entity_poly.pdbx_strand_id
1 'polypeptide(L)' 'MAVKPCSKPLKSNPFITYRDPITGQWIVVYQDLLKVVEFVGHALRTG' A
#
# COMPACT_ATOMS: atom_id res chain seq x y z
N MET A 1 -32.31 -4.19 -1.42
CA MET A 1 -31.16 -3.50 -0.78
C MET A 1 -30.98 -2.16 -1.49
N ALA A 2 -31.44 -1.05 -0.90
CA ALA A 2 -31.34 0.27 -1.54
C ALA A 2 -29.90 0.78 -1.43
N VAL A 3 -29.20 0.87 -2.55
CA VAL A 3 -27.87 1.49 -2.65
C VAL A 3 -28.04 3.00 -2.42
N LYS A 4 -27.59 3.48 -1.26
CA LYS A 4 -27.55 4.92 -0.98
C LYS A 4 -26.54 5.56 -1.94
N PRO A 5 -26.93 6.56 -2.76
CA PRO A 5 -25.99 7.21 -3.65
C PRO A 5 -24.95 7.94 -2.81
N CYS A 6 -23.68 7.55 -2.95
CA CYS A 6 -22.58 8.21 -2.27
C CYS A 6 -22.22 9.46 -3.08
N SER A 7 -22.59 10.65 -2.59
CA SER A 7 -22.32 11.92 -3.28
C SER A 7 -20.86 12.35 -3.25
N LYS A 8 -20.00 11.63 -2.51
CA LYS A 8 -18.57 11.88 -2.41
C LYS A 8 -17.82 10.87 -3.28
N PRO A 9 -16.79 11.29 -4.03
CA PRO A 9 -15.95 10.36 -4.76
C PRO A 9 -15.33 9.36 -3.78
N LEU A 10 -15.36 8.08 -4.12
CA LEU A 10 -14.73 7.05 -3.32
C LEU A 10 -13.23 7.33 -3.25
N LYS A 11 -12.70 7.42 -2.02
CA LYS A 11 -11.26 7.56 -1.82
C LYS A 11 -10.59 6.30 -2.37
N SER A 12 -9.62 6.47 -3.27
CA SER A 12 -8.83 5.35 -3.76
C SER A 12 -8.12 4.67 -2.60
N ASN A 13 -8.10 3.34 -2.60
CA ASN A 13 -7.44 2.56 -1.57
C ASN A 13 -5.91 2.73 -1.70
N PRO A 14 -5.21 3.31 -0.71
CA PRO A 14 -3.75 3.51 -0.78
C PRO A 14 -2.95 2.26 -0.36
N PHE A 15 -3.64 1.17 0.00
CA PHE A 15 -3.03 -0.05 0.49
C PHE A 15 -2.88 -1.09 -0.64
N ILE A 16 -1.69 -1.66 -0.77
CA ILE A 16 -1.44 -2.83 -1.60
C ILE A 16 -1.43 -4.04 -0.66
N THR A 17 -2.23 -5.05 -0.99
CA THR A 17 -2.26 -6.32 -0.23
C THR A 17 -1.68 -7.45 -1.05
N TYR A 18 -0.76 -8.19 -0.46
CA TYR A 18 -0.21 -9.42 -1.04
C TYR A 18 -0.45 -10.59 -0.10
N ARG A 19 -0.52 -11.79 -0.69
CA ARG A 19 -0.66 -13.03 0.05
C ARG A 19 0.71 -13.68 0.16
N ASP A 20 1.17 -13.90 1.39
CA ASP A 20 2.42 -14.60 1.60
C ASP A 20 2.26 -16.09 1.27
N PRO A 21 3.04 -16.66 0.34
CA PRO A 21 2.87 -18.05 -0.08
C PRO A 21 3.36 -19.07 0.95
N ILE A 22 4.17 -18.66 1.92
CA ILE A 22 4.78 -19.56 2.92
C ILE A 22 3.87 -19.67 4.16
N THR A 23 3.38 -18.53 4.64
CA THR A 23 2.60 -18.41 5.88
C THR A 23 1.10 -18.28 5.64
N GLY A 24 0.68 -17.95 4.41
CA GLY A 24 -0.72 -17.68 4.10
C GLY A 24 -1.24 -16.48 4.90
N GLN A 25 -0.42 -15.47 5.17
CA GLN A 25 -0.86 -14.23 5.78
C GLN A 25 -1.09 -13.15 4.72
N TRP A 26 -2.05 -12.24 4.99
CA TRP A 26 -2.21 -11.05 4.19
C TRP A 26 -1.25 -10.00 4.71
N ILE A 27 -0.38 -9.53 3.82
CA ILE A 27 0.53 -8.46 4.16
C ILE A 27 0.05 -7.20 3.45
N VAL A 28 -0.11 -6.15 4.25
CA VAL A 28 -0.65 -4.87 3.80
C VAL A 28 0.50 -3.88 3.79
N VAL A 29 0.84 -3.39 2.61
CA VAL A 29 1.87 -2.37 2.44
C VAL A 29 1.24 -1.04 2.07
N TYR A 30 1.62 -0.02 2.81
CA TYR A 30 1.26 1.35 2.52
C TYR A 30 2.21 1.91 1.46
N GLN A 31 1.67 2.40 0.34
CA GLN A 31 2.49 2.92 -0.76
C GLN A 31 3.44 4.05 -0.33
N ASP A 32 3.11 4.79 0.73
CA ASP A 32 3.98 5.86 1.24
C ASP A 32 5.23 5.32 1.95
N LEU A 33 5.14 4.14 2.59
CA LEU A 33 6.29 3.50 3.23
C LEU A 33 7.29 2.93 2.21
N LEU A 34 6.83 2.58 0.99
CA LEU A 34 7.72 2.15 -0.09
C LEU A 34 8.63 3.28 -0.58
N LYS A 35 8.20 4.54 -0.51
CA LYS A 35 9.05 5.69 -0.85
C LYS A 35 10.18 5.90 0.15
N VAL A 36 9.97 5.52 1.42
CA VAL A 36 10.98 5.65 2.48
C VAL A 36 12.11 4.64 2.29
N VAL A 37 11.80 3.39 1.93
CA VAL A 37 12.84 2.38 1.69
C VAL A 37 13.65 2.62 0.41
N GLU A 38 13.04 3.16 -0.65
CA GLU A 38 13.79 3.54 -1.86
C GLU A 38 14.75 4.72 -1.62
N PHE A 39 14.37 5.68 -0.76
CA PHE A 39 15.24 6.81 -0.44
C PHE A 39 16.47 6.39 0.39
N VAL A 40 16.30 5.44 1.31
CA VAL A 40 17.41 4.91 2.13
C VAL A 40 18.34 4.01 1.28
N GLY A 41 17.80 3.25 0.34
CA GLY A 41 18.60 2.41 -0.57
C GLY A 41 19.48 3.22 -1.54
N HIS A 42 19.01 4.37 -2.02
CA HIS A 42 19.79 5.23 -2.91
C HIS A 42 20.87 6.04 -2.17
N ALA A 43 20.63 6.40 -0.91
CA ALA A 43 21.61 7.15 -0.11
C ALA A 43 22.86 6.32 0.24
N LEU A 44 22.75 4.99 0.36
CA LEU A 44 23.87 4.12 0.71
C LEU A 44 24.82 3.79 -0.46
N ARG A 45 24.47 4.17 -1.70
CA ARG A 45 25.31 3.91 -2.89
C ARG A 45 26.27 5.07 -3.23
N THR A 46 26.17 6.20 -2.53
CA THR A 46 26.95 7.42 -2.80
C THR A 46 27.83 7.85 -1.62
N GLY A 47 28.21 6.91 -0.75
CA GLY A 47 29.15 7.13 0.37
C GLY A 47 30.34 6.21 0.27
#